data_AF-A0A7C4J998-F1
#
_entry.id   AF-A0A7C4J998-F1
#
_cell.length_a   1.000
_cell.length_b   1.000
_cell.length_c   1.000
_cell.angle_alpha   90.00
_cell.angle_beta   90.00
_cell.angle_gamma   90.00
#
_symmetry.space_group_name_H-M   'P 1'
#
loop_
_entity.id
_entity.type
_entity.pdbx_description
1 polymer ?
#
loop_
_entity_poly.entity_id
_entity_poly.type
_entity_poly.pdbx_seq_one_letter_code
_entity_poly.pdbx_strand_id
1 'polypeptide(L)'
;MSSVDIVEGDVLVVAGKDYPIRSVAEWAGFPQGSIAFKRLASVTAATKRSPALSATGTRGAPAAYLSSVKCTPLDPVDQELRSRLKLNTPHELLETYIDANPYLKLIVEDLKL
;
A
#
# COMPACT_ATOMS: atom_id res chain seq x y z
N MET A 1 -6.62 15.07 4.43
CA MET A 1 -7.52 14.24 3.59
C MET A 1 -6.80 14.08 2.27
N SER A 2 -6.38 12.86 1.93
CA SER A 2 -5.57 12.59 0.75
C SER A 2 -6.39 12.64 -0.53
N SER A 3 -5.73 12.99 -1.64
CA SER A 3 -6.36 12.99 -2.98
C SER A 3 -6.79 11.60 -3.46
N VAL A 4 -6.29 10.55 -2.78
CA VAL A 4 -6.70 9.16 -2.98
C VAL A 4 -7.19 8.60 -1.65
N ASP A 5 -8.29 7.86 -1.68
CA ASP A 5 -8.85 7.19 -0.52
C ASP A 5 -8.22 5.78 -0.42
N ILE A 6 -6.97 5.67 0.02
CA ILE A 6 -6.31 4.39 0.30
C ILE A 6 -6.27 4.22 1.82
N VAL A 7 -6.75 3.09 2.33
CA VAL A 7 -6.85 2.86 3.78
C VAL A 7 -6.28 1.50 4.19
N GLU A 8 -6.01 1.33 5.48
CA GLU A 8 -5.55 0.06 6.02
C GLU A 8 -6.58 -1.06 5.78
N GLY A 9 -6.09 -2.24 5.40
CA GLY A 9 -6.94 -3.38 5.02
C GLY A 9 -7.38 -3.41 3.56
N ASP A 10 -7.04 -2.37 2.77
CA ASP A 10 -7.05 -2.48 1.30
C ASP A 10 -5.99 -3.47 0.82
N VAL A 11 -6.02 -3.77 -0.49
CA VAL A 11 -4.99 -4.55 -1.17
C VAL A 11 -4.38 -3.69 -2.26
N LEU A 12 -3.05 -3.57 -2.26
CA LEU A 12 -2.30 -3.01 -3.36
C LEU A 12 -2.02 -4.11 -4.40
N VAL A 13 -2.24 -3.84 -5.67
CA VAL A 13 -2.00 -4.78 -6.76
C VAL A 13 -0.87 -4.25 -7.63
N VAL A 14 0.26 -4.95 -7.64
CA VAL A 14 1.45 -4.59 -8.42
C VAL A 14 1.79 -5.76 -9.34
N ALA A 15 1.90 -5.49 -10.65
CA ALA A 15 2.18 -6.51 -11.66
C ALA A 15 1.27 -7.76 -11.59
N GLY A 16 0.00 -7.57 -11.18
CA GLY A 16 -0.99 -8.64 -11.05
C GLY A 16 -0.90 -9.45 -9.74
N LYS A 17 0.05 -9.15 -8.86
CA LYS A 17 0.17 -9.75 -7.52
C LYS A 17 -0.48 -8.86 -6.46
N ASP A 18 -1.19 -9.51 -5.54
CA ASP A 18 -1.92 -8.86 -4.44
C ASP A 18 -1.04 -8.74 -3.19
N TYR A 19 -0.99 -7.53 -2.63
CA TYR A 19 -0.24 -7.17 -1.44
C TYR A 19 -1.16 -6.48 -0.42
N PRO A 20 -1.57 -7.16 0.67
CA PRO A 20 -2.42 -6.55 1.69
C PRO A 20 -1.76 -5.33 2.33
N ILE A 21 -2.48 -4.21 2.41
CA ILE A 21 -2.01 -2.96 3.02
C ILE A 21 -2.20 -3.05 4.53
N ARG A 22 -1.10 -2.99 5.26
CA ARG A 22 -1.06 -3.06 6.73
C ARG A 22 -1.00 -1.71 7.40
N SER A 23 -0.39 -0.72 6.75
CA SER A 23 -0.38 0.63 7.28
C SER A 23 -0.38 1.67 6.17
N VAL A 24 -1.03 2.80 6.43
CA VAL A 24 -1.07 3.97 5.56
C VAL A 24 -0.69 5.18 6.41
N ALA A 25 0.32 5.93 5.97
CA ALA A 25 0.73 7.17 6.62
C ALA A 25 1.02 8.26 5.59
N GLU A 26 0.74 9.52 5.93
CA GLU A 26 1.23 10.65 5.16
C GLU A 26 2.76 10.71 5.25
N TRP A 27 3.42 11.02 4.13
CA TRP A 27 4.88 11.06 4.04
C TRP A 27 5.37 12.37 3.43
N ALA A 28 6.26 13.06 4.15
CA ALA A 28 6.78 14.37 3.77
C ALA A 28 8.27 14.35 3.40
N GLY A 29 8.79 13.23 2.88
CA GLY A 29 10.21 13.11 2.51
C GLY A 29 10.63 13.94 1.29
N PHE A 30 9.67 14.42 0.50
CA PHE A 30 9.89 15.37 -0.59
C PHE A 30 8.86 16.51 -0.54
N PRO A 31 9.17 17.68 -1.13
CA PRO A 31 8.16 18.67 -1.44
C PRO A 31 7.05 18.09 -2.32
N GLN A 32 5.81 18.50 -2.06
CA GLN A 32 4.66 18.09 -2.86
C GLN A 32 4.86 18.49 -4.33
N GLY A 33 4.56 17.59 -5.26
CA GLY A 33 4.73 17.81 -6.71
C GLY A 33 6.17 17.72 -7.22
N SER A 34 7.15 17.36 -6.37
CA SER A 34 8.55 17.17 -6.74
C SER A 34 8.73 16.29 -7.99
N ILE A 35 9.43 16.83 -9.00
CA ILE A 35 9.81 16.08 -10.21
C ILE A 35 10.70 14.89 -9.87
N ALA A 36 11.56 15.01 -8.85
CA ALA A 36 12.40 13.92 -8.40
C ALA A 36 11.55 12.75 -7.88
N PHE A 37 10.53 13.05 -7.06
CA PHE A 37 9.62 12.00 -6.57
C PHE A 37 8.84 11.34 -7.70
N LYS A 38 8.32 12.13 -8.66
CA LYS A 38 7.63 11.59 -9.84
C LYS A 38 8.48 10.63 -10.68
N ARG A 39 9.80 10.81 -10.70
CA ARG A 39 10.74 9.89 -11.37
C ARG A 39 10.95 8.60 -10.57
N LEU A 40 10.92 8.67 -9.24
CA LEU A 40 11.01 7.49 -8.37
C LEU A 40 9.72 6.67 -8.37
N ALA A 41 8.56 7.33 -8.49
CA ALA A 41 7.23 6.70 -8.58
C ALA A 41 6.97 6.05 -9.95
N SER A 42 7.85 5.13 -10.33
CA SER A 42 7.93 4.52 -11.66
C SER A 42 6.96 3.35 -11.87
N VAL A 43 6.43 2.76 -10.79
CA VAL A 43 5.54 1.60 -10.83
C VAL A 43 4.09 2.06 -10.95
N THR A 44 3.31 1.34 -11.75
CA THR A 44 1.84 1.52 -11.81
C THR A 44 1.19 0.39 -11.02
N ALA A 45 0.32 0.75 -10.09
CA ALA A 45 -0.41 -0.19 -9.25
C ALA A 45 -1.92 0.07 -9.34
N ALA A 46 -2.71 -0.92 -8.92
CA ALA A 46 -4.13 -0.78 -8.65
C ALA A 46 -4.41 -1.02 -7.16
N THR A 47 -5.60 -0.70 -6.69
CA THR A 47 -6.04 -1.05 -5.33
C THR A 47 -7.36 -1.82 -5.35
N LYS A 48 -7.54 -2.70 -4.38
CA LYS A 48 -8.83 -3.33 -4.07
C LYS A 48 -9.27 -2.90 -2.67
N ARG A 49 -10.55 -2.57 -2.54
CA ARG A 49 -11.20 -2.25 -1.26
C ARG A 49 -11.71 -3.53 -0.62
N SER A 50 -11.39 -3.72 0.65
CA SER A 50 -12.08 -4.74 1.47
C SER A 50 -13.57 -4.38 1.55
N PRO A 51 -14.51 -5.28 1.18
CA PRO A 51 -15.93 -4.96 1.22
C PRO A 51 -16.38 -4.72 2.67
N ALA A 52 -17.35 -3.83 2.83
CA ALA A 52 -18.04 -3.68 4.11
C ALA A 52 -18.60 -5.05 4.55
N LEU A 53 -18.67 -5.26 5.87
CA LEU A 53 -19.33 -6.46 6.40
C LEU A 53 -20.75 -6.52 5.84
N SER A 54 -21.10 -7.64 5.21
CA SER A 54 -22.49 -7.89 4.83
C SER A 54 -23.38 -7.89 6.07
N ALA A 55 -24.70 -7.69 5.90
CA ALA A 55 -25.66 -7.71 7.00
C ALA A 55 -25.63 -9.01 7.83
N THR A 56 -25.08 -10.10 7.27
CA THR A 56 -24.87 -11.41 7.90
C THR A 56 -23.48 -11.59 8.52
N GLY A 57 -22.66 -10.54 8.59
CA GLY A 57 -21.33 -10.54 9.22
C GLY A 57 -20.22 -11.17 8.38
N THR A 58 -20.50 -11.61 7.16
CA THR A 58 -19.49 -12.21 6.27
C THR A 58 -18.77 -11.14 5.47
N ARG A 59 -17.43 -11.23 5.39
CA ARG A 59 -16.60 -10.36 4.53
C ARG A 59 -16.47 -11.00 3.15
N GLY A 60 -16.86 -10.28 2.10
CA GLY A 60 -16.63 -10.71 0.71
C GLY A 60 -15.17 -10.58 0.28
N ALA A 61 -14.86 -11.01 -0.95
CA ALA A 61 -13.52 -10.80 -1.54
C ALA A 61 -13.26 -9.30 -1.80
N PRO A 62 -12.00 -8.81 -1.67
CA PRO A 62 -11.64 -7.45 -2.05
C PRO A 62 -12.00 -7.14 -3.51
N ALA A 63 -12.68 -6.02 -3.73
CA ALA A 63 -13.13 -5.58 -5.06
C ALA A 63 -12.29 -4.41 -5.57
N ALA A 64 -12.10 -4.30 -6.88
CA ALA A 64 -11.32 -3.22 -7.49
C ALA A 64 -11.83 -1.83 -7.04
N TYR A 65 -10.90 -0.93 -6.71
CA TYR A 65 -11.19 0.42 -6.23
C TYR A 65 -10.50 1.49 -7.08
N LEU A 66 -9.16 1.60 -7.04
CA LEU A 66 -8.39 2.45 -7.95
C LEU A 66 -7.74 1.58 -9.03
N SER A 67 -7.89 1.96 -10.29
CA SER A 67 -7.35 1.20 -11.43
C SER A 67 -5.90 1.57 -11.77
N SER A 68 -5.43 2.74 -11.37
CA SER A 68 -4.09 3.23 -11.67
C SER A 68 -3.63 4.27 -10.66
N VAL A 69 -2.64 3.93 -9.86
CA VAL A 69 -1.86 4.84 -9.01
C VAL A 69 -0.37 4.68 -9.30
N LYS A 70 0.39 5.78 -9.22
CA LYS A 70 1.85 5.74 -9.35
C LYS A 70 2.49 5.55 -8.00
N CYS A 71 3.44 4.64 -7.92
CA CYS A 71 4.16 4.34 -6.70
C CYS A 71 5.63 4.02 -6.97
N THR A 72 6.47 4.08 -5.94
CA THR A 72 7.84 3.58 -6.02
C THR A 72 7.83 2.04 -6.12
N PRO A 73 8.94 1.41 -6.54
CA PRO A 73 9.14 -0.02 -6.34
C PRO A 73 8.84 -0.46 -4.90
N LEU A 74 8.51 -1.74 -4.75
CA LEU A 74 8.34 -2.37 -3.45
C LEU A 74 9.72 -2.74 -2.90
N ASP A 75 10.11 -2.11 -1.79
CA ASP A 75 11.38 -2.34 -1.13
C ASP A 75 11.17 -3.00 0.24
N PRO A 76 12.12 -3.80 0.76
CA PRO A 76 11.99 -4.37 2.09
C PRO A 76 11.91 -3.29 3.17
N VAL A 77 11.00 -3.45 4.12
CA VAL A 77 10.91 -2.56 5.27
C VAL A 77 12.18 -2.63 6.13
N ASP A 78 12.59 -1.48 6.69
CA ASP A 78 13.70 -1.35 7.63
C ASP A 78 13.63 -2.37 8.79
N GLN A 79 14.81 -2.82 9.24
CA GLN A 79 14.93 -3.90 10.22
C GLN A 79 14.30 -3.55 11.58
N GLU A 80 14.36 -2.29 12.01
CA GLU A 80 13.76 -1.86 13.27
C GLU A 80 12.23 -1.93 13.19
N LEU A 81 11.63 -1.40 12.11
CA LEU A 81 10.19 -1.43 11.89
C LEU A 81 9.68 -2.87 11.75
N ARG A 82 10.44 -3.73 11.07
CA ARG A 82 10.18 -5.17 10.95
C ARG A 82 10.14 -5.87 12.31
N SER A 83 11.11 -5.56 13.18
CA SER A 83 11.21 -6.15 14.52
C SER A 83 10.07 -5.70 15.44
N ARG A 84 9.70 -4.41 15.35
CA ARG A 84 8.62 -3.82 16.16
C ARG A 84 7.24 -4.41 15.85
N LEU A 85 7.02 -4.82 14.60
CA LEU A 85 5.75 -5.41 14.14
C LEU A 85 5.61 -6.90 14.49
N LYS A 86 6.62 -7.54 15.12
CA LYS A 86 6.60 -8.94 15.59
C LYS A 86 6.08 -9.94 14.54
N LEU A 87 6.43 -9.77 13.26
CA LEU A 87 6.11 -10.75 12.23
C LEU A 87 7.01 -11.99 12.37
N ASN A 88 6.64 -12.90 13.28
CA ASN A 88 7.18 -14.27 13.35
C ASN A 88 6.44 -15.22 12.37
N THR A 89 5.74 -14.65 11.39
CA THR A 89 4.93 -15.35 10.37
C THR A 89 5.70 -15.26 9.04
N PRO A 90 5.61 -16.24 8.11
CA PRO A 90 6.40 -16.28 6.87
C PRO A 90 6.18 -15.14 5.86
N HIS A 91 5.53 -14.05 6.26
CA HIS A 91 5.23 -12.89 5.41
C HIS A 91 6.39 -11.90 5.43
N GLU A 92 6.71 -11.35 4.27
CA GLU A 92 7.71 -10.29 4.14
C GLU A 92 7.01 -8.93 4.09
N LEU A 93 7.44 -7.98 4.94
CA LEU A 93 6.93 -6.62 4.88
C LEU A 93 7.73 -5.82 3.86
N LEU A 94 7.00 -5.21 2.92
CA LEU A 94 7.51 -4.30 1.92
C LEU A 94 6.94 -2.90 2.16
N GLU A 95 7.66 -1.89 1.72
CA GLU A 95 7.21 -0.50 1.69
C GLU A 95 7.17 0.04 0.26
N THR A 96 6.27 1.00 0.03
CA THR A 96 6.20 1.79 -1.19
C THR A 96 5.60 3.16 -0.90
N TYR A 97 5.84 4.12 -1.78
CA TYR A 97 5.37 5.49 -1.65
C TYR A 97 4.48 5.87 -2.83
N ILE A 98 3.27 6.37 -2.56
CA ILE A 98 2.25 6.74 -3.55
C ILE A 98 2.37 8.22 -3.94
N ASP A 99 2.34 8.49 -5.24
CA ASP A 99 2.17 9.83 -5.83
C ASP A 99 0.72 10.30 -5.65
N ALA A 100 0.42 10.74 -4.43
CA ALA A 100 -0.83 11.36 -4.02
C ALA A 100 -0.57 12.76 -3.44
N ASN A 101 -1.62 13.45 -3.02
CA ASN A 101 -1.55 14.72 -2.30
C ASN A 101 -2.28 14.62 -0.95
N PRO A 102 -1.58 14.52 0.19
CA PRO A 102 -0.12 14.38 0.31
C PRO A 102 0.36 13.01 -0.18
N TYR A 103 1.68 12.84 -0.38
CA TYR A 103 2.25 11.52 -0.63
C TYR A 103 1.94 10.57 0.52
N LEU A 104 1.74 9.29 0.19
CA LEU A 104 1.45 8.26 1.19
C LEU A 104 2.58 7.25 1.24
N LYS A 105 3.01 6.87 2.44
CA LYS A 105 3.81 5.66 2.68
C LYS A 105 2.86 4.51 2.98
N LEU A 106 3.01 3.41 2.24
CA LEU A 106 2.31 2.17 2.49
C LEU A 106 3.27 1.13 3.04
N ILE A 107 2.82 0.37 4.04
CA ILE A 107 3.43 -0.90 4.43
C ILE A 107 2.51 -2.00 3.93
N VAL A 108 3.05 -2.94 3.16
CA VAL A 108 2.30 -4.04 2.58
C VAL A 108 2.94 -5.39 2.91
N GLU A 109 2.13 -6.44 2.88
CA GLU A 109 2.61 -7.82 3.05
C GLU A 109 2.79 -8.54 1.74
N ASP A 110 3.91 -9.24 1.60
CA ASP A 110 4.12 -10.28 0.62
C ASP A 110 3.84 -11.64 1.25
N LEU A 111 2.73 -12.26 0.82
CA LEU A 111 2.35 -13.62 1.19
C LEU A 111 3.16 -14.59 0.33
N LYS A 112 4.22 -15.19 0.91
CA LYS A 112 4.92 -16.34 0.32
C LYS A 112 4.01 -17.57 0.43
N LEU A 113 3.20 -17.80 -0.61
CA LEU A 113 2.44 -19.05 -0.80
C LEU A 113 3.37 -20.19 -1.22
#